data_AF-A0A959UND8-F1
#
_entry.id   AF-A0A959UND8-F1
#
_cell.length_a   1.000
_cell.length_b   1.000
_cell.length_c   1.000
_cell.angle_alpha   90.00
_cell.angle_beta   90.00
_cell.angle_gamma   90.00
#
_symmetry.space_group_name_H-M   'P 1'
#
loop_
_entity.id
_entity.type
_entity.pdbx_description
1 polymer ?
#
loop_
_entity_poly.entity_id
_entity_poly.type
_entity_poly.pdbx_seq_one_letter_code
_entity_poly.pdbx_strand_id
1 'polypeptide(L)'
;VYTELDNYFYRWTENGMVDVSFEYTKAGQALFLNSIARADTHDIAVPNGVVLSRVNGGQVFWTGRDLEAGEVVEAWLRQSGTNGGRVSVNTTGAGSVVFAADDVEDLSPGTADLYFSRTRTLPLQQADGSAGGRRVVEVEARGTVMVQ
;
A
#
# COMPACT_ATOMS: atom_id res chain seq x y z
N VAL A 1 20.64 -20.09 -9.32
CA VAL A 1 20.71 -18.75 -9.91
C VAL A 1 20.29 -17.79 -8.82
N TYR A 2 21.18 -16.88 -8.43
CA TYR A 2 21.12 -16.08 -7.21
C TYR A 2 20.88 -14.63 -7.64
N THR A 3 19.88 -13.96 -7.08
CA THR A 3 19.50 -12.59 -7.45
C THR A 3 19.46 -11.72 -6.19
N GLU A 4 20.37 -10.74 -6.18
CA GLU A 4 20.35 -9.45 -5.49
C GLU A 4 20.37 -9.36 -3.95
N LEU A 5 21.20 -8.41 -3.47
CA LEU A 5 21.56 -8.12 -2.08
C LEU A 5 20.43 -7.41 -1.33
N ASP A 6 19.72 -8.12 -0.46
CA ASP A 6 18.67 -7.56 0.41
C ASP A 6 18.89 -8.05 1.85
N ASN A 7 19.93 -7.55 2.53
CA ASN A 7 20.51 -8.26 3.70
C ASN A 7 20.37 -7.61 5.09
N TYR A 8 19.67 -6.48 5.28
CA TYR A 8 19.46 -5.93 6.64
C TYR A 8 18.12 -5.20 6.81
N PHE A 9 17.03 -5.94 7.01
CA PHE A 9 15.73 -5.39 7.42
C PHE A 9 15.23 -6.06 8.70
N TYR A 10 14.76 -5.25 9.65
CA TYR A 10 13.98 -5.70 10.79
C TYR A 10 12.50 -5.52 10.44
N ARG A 11 11.74 -6.62 10.39
CA ARG A 11 10.28 -6.60 10.16
C ARG A 11 9.56 -6.96 11.45
N TRP A 12 8.63 -6.10 11.84
CA TRP A 12 7.72 -6.33 12.96
C TRP A 12 6.28 -6.23 12.46
N THR A 13 5.40 -7.10 12.95
CA THR A 13 4.02 -7.23 12.48
C THR A 13 3.11 -7.44 13.67
N GLU A 14 2.03 -6.65 13.76
CA GLU A 14 1.03 -6.70 14.83
C GLU A 14 -0.38 -6.64 14.20
N ASN A 15 -1.38 -7.18 14.91
CA ASN A 15 -2.76 -7.10 14.44
C ASN A 15 -3.35 -5.72 14.70
N GLY A 16 -3.69 -5.03 13.61
CA GLY A 16 -4.25 -3.68 13.64
C GLY A 16 -3.18 -2.59 13.75
N MET A 17 -3.59 -1.35 13.47
CA MET A 17 -2.67 -0.20 13.59
C MET A 17 -2.47 0.19 15.05
N VAL A 18 -1.37 -0.26 15.64
CA VAL A 18 -0.91 0.18 16.97
C VAL A 18 0.23 1.19 16.83
N ASP A 19 0.30 2.12 17.78
CA ASP A 19 1.44 3.04 17.85
C ASP A 19 2.65 2.28 18.40
N VAL A 20 3.79 2.44 17.74
CA VAL A 20 5.03 1.69 17.99
C VAL A 20 6.14 2.69 18.24
N SER A 21 6.96 2.43 19.24
CA SER A 21 8.26 3.09 19.36
C SER A 21 9.37 2.07 19.27
N PHE A 22 10.42 2.39 18.52
CA PHE A 22 11.61 1.55 18.43
C PHE A 22 12.86 2.41 18.54
N GLU A 23 13.86 1.84 19.20
CA GLU A 23 15.19 2.43 19.32
C GLU A 23 16.10 1.80 18.28
N TYR A 24 16.73 2.64 17.47
CA TYR A 24 17.73 2.23 16.51
C TYR A 24 19.09 2.78 16.93
N THR A 25 20.06 1.90 17.12
CA THR A 25 21.44 2.28 17.46
C THR A 25 22.34 2.17 16.23
N LYS A 26 22.80 3.31 15.68
CA LYS A 26 23.73 3.34 14.55
C LYS A 26 25.17 3.23 15.04
N ALA A 27 25.93 2.31 14.45
CA ALA A 27 27.35 2.09 14.73
C ALA A 27 27.71 1.93 16.23
N GLY A 28 26.75 1.49 17.06
CA GLY A 28 26.95 1.32 18.51
C GLY A 28 27.11 2.62 19.32
N GLN A 29 26.86 3.80 18.72
CA GLN A 29 27.20 5.08 19.36
C GLN A 29 26.02 6.06 19.44
N ALA A 30 25.14 6.09 18.44
CA ALA A 30 24.03 7.03 18.41
C ALA A 30 22.70 6.28 18.53
N LEU A 31 21.94 6.59 19.58
CA LEU A 31 20.62 6.05 19.85
C LEU A 31 19.55 6.98 19.27
N PHE A 32 18.63 6.38 18.55
CA PHE A 32 17.63 7.11 17.82
C PHE A 32 16.24 6.56 18.07
N LEU A 33 15.44 7.37 18.75
CA LEU A 33 14.06 7.04 19.04
C LEU A 33 13.19 7.35 17.83
N ASN A 34 12.46 6.34 17.36
CA ASN A 34 11.55 6.45 16.24
C ASN A 34 10.17 5.95 16.66
N SER A 35 9.12 6.60 16.19
CA SER A 35 7.74 6.21 16.47
C SER A 35 6.89 6.07 15.21
N ILE A 36 6.34 4.89 14.95
CA ILE A 36 5.29 4.72 13.94
C ILE A 36 3.96 4.95 14.65
N ALA A 37 3.23 5.98 14.25
CA ALA A 37 1.89 6.25 14.77
C ALA A 37 0.83 5.84 13.74
N ARG A 38 -0.39 5.51 14.20
CA ARG A 38 -1.54 5.34 13.30
C ARG A 38 -1.76 6.56 12.40
N ALA A 39 -1.46 7.76 12.91
CA ALA A 39 -1.57 9.01 12.18
C ALA A 39 -0.48 9.22 11.10
N ASP A 40 0.54 8.36 11.04
CA ASP A 40 1.59 8.42 10.02
C ASP A 40 1.11 7.92 8.66
N THR A 41 -0.11 7.40 8.55
CA THR A 41 -0.76 7.12 7.27
C THR A 41 -2.27 7.29 7.44
N HIS A 42 -3.00 7.24 6.34
CA HIS A 42 -4.45 7.30 6.37
C HIS A 42 -5.06 5.94 6.10
N ASP A 43 -6.22 5.68 6.68
CA ASP A 43 -7.01 4.50 6.33
C ASP A 43 -7.38 4.51 4.84
N ILE A 44 -7.56 3.32 4.30
CA ILE A 44 -8.06 3.08 2.95
C ILE A 44 -9.13 2.00 3.01
N ALA A 45 -10.17 2.11 2.19
CA ALA A 45 -11.17 1.05 2.05
C ALA A 45 -11.71 0.99 0.61
N VAL A 46 -12.05 -0.22 0.18
CA VAL A 46 -12.76 -0.45 -1.08
C VAL A 46 -14.24 -0.10 -0.86
N PRO A 47 -14.85 0.80 -1.66
CA PRO A 47 -16.26 1.10 -1.53
C PRO A 47 -17.12 -0.06 -2.08
N ASN A 48 -18.37 -0.12 -1.61
CA ASN A 48 -19.31 -1.11 -2.12
C ASN A 48 -19.76 -0.77 -3.54
N GLY A 49 -20.05 -1.81 -4.34
CA GLY A 49 -20.70 -1.66 -5.65
C GLY A 49 -19.78 -1.21 -6.78
N VAL A 50 -18.46 -1.32 -6.62
CA VAL A 50 -17.50 -1.09 -7.70
C VAL A 50 -17.74 -2.09 -8.84
N VAL A 51 -17.76 -1.59 -10.06
CA VAL A 51 -17.91 -2.39 -11.28
C VAL A 51 -16.70 -2.15 -12.18
N LEU A 52 -16.08 -3.22 -12.66
CA LEU A 52 -15.00 -3.20 -13.64
C LEU A 52 -15.45 -3.92 -14.91
N SER A 53 -15.06 -3.37 -16.05
CA SER A 53 -15.34 -3.96 -17.36
C SER A 53 -14.11 -4.70 -17.87
N ARG A 54 -14.32 -5.90 -18.41
CA ARG A 54 -13.28 -6.64 -19.15
C ARG A 54 -12.92 -6.01 -20.48
N VAL A 55 -13.75 -5.08 -20.98
CA VAL A 55 -13.58 -4.41 -22.27
C VAL A 55 -13.01 -3.00 -22.11
N ASN A 56 -13.44 -2.28 -21.06
CA ASN A 56 -13.08 -0.87 -20.85
C ASN A 56 -12.24 -0.64 -19.58
N GLY A 57 -11.99 -1.66 -18.77
CA GLY A 57 -11.41 -1.51 -17.44
C GLY A 57 -12.35 -0.79 -16.49
N GLY A 58 -11.80 0.05 -15.62
CA GLY A 58 -12.60 0.90 -14.74
C GLY A 58 -11.77 1.72 -13.77
N GLN A 59 -12.43 2.69 -13.15
CA GLN A 59 -11.82 3.54 -12.11
C GLN A 59 -12.41 3.16 -10.76
N VAL A 60 -11.55 2.92 -9.79
CA VAL A 60 -11.95 2.60 -8.41
C VAL A 60 -11.52 3.72 -7.51
N PHE A 61 -12.49 4.48 -7.03
CA PHE A 61 -12.31 5.43 -5.94
C PHE A 61 -12.21 4.67 -4.62
N TRP A 62 -11.31 5.04 -3.73
CA TRP A 62 -11.30 4.48 -2.38
C TRP A 62 -12.02 5.41 -1.41
N THR A 63 -12.50 4.83 -0.30
CA THR A 63 -12.95 5.64 0.84
C THR A 63 -11.74 5.98 1.70
N GLY A 64 -11.61 7.25 2.06
CA GLY A 64 -10.48 7.75 2.85
C GLY A 64 -10.05 9.13 2.36
N ARG A 65 -8.86 9.57 2.77
CA ARG A 65 -8.24 10.79 2.25
C ARG A 65 -7.53 10.51 0.92
N ASP A 66 -7.41 11.53 0.10
CA ASP A 66 -6.54 11.51 -1.07
C ASP A 66 -5.07 11.31 -0.66
N LEU A 67 -4.22 10.94 -1.62
CA LEU A 67 -2.79 10.74 -1.37
C LEU A 67 -2.09 12.04 -1.01
N GLU A 68 -1.25 11.98 0.02
CA GLU A 68 -0.28 13.00 0.37
C GLU A 68 1.09 12.68 -0.25
N ALA A 69 2.03 13.63 -0.13
CA ALA A 69 3.39 13.40 -0.58
C ALA A 69 4.06 12.23 0.17
N GLY A 70 4.73 11.35 -0.56
CA GLY A 70 5.40 10.17 -0.01
C GLY A 70 4.48 8.96 0.22
N GLU A 71 3.23 9.04 -0.24
CA GLU A 71 2.27 7.94 -0.21
C GLU A 71 2.13 7.27 -1.57
N VAL A 72 1.88 5.96 -1.55
CA VAL A 72 1.59 5.12 -2.71
C VAL A 72 0.39 4.25 -2.37
N VAL A 73 -0.53 4.09 -3.31
CA VAL A 73 -1.55 3.04 -3.27
C VAL A 73 -1.26 2.04 -4.36
N GLU A 74 -1.12 0.77 -3.98
CA GLU A 74 -1.14 -0.37 -4.88
C GLU A 74 -2.49 -1.06 -4.79
N ALA A 75 -3.01 -1.50 -5.93
CA ALA A 75 -4.27 -2.21 -6.02
C ALA A 75 -4.09 -3.45 -6.89
N TRP A 76 -4.68 -4.58 -6.49
CA TRP A 76 -4.67 -5.78 -7.31
C TRP A 76 -5.95 -6.59 -7.17
N LEU A 77 -6.29 -7.28 -8.26
CA LEU A 77 -7.50 -8.08 -8.37
C LEU A 77 -7.19 -9.57 -8.23
N ARG A 78 -8.10 -10.32 -7.62
CA ARG A 78 -8.03 -11.78 -7.58
C ARG A 78 -9.42 -12.39 -7.67
N GLN A 79 -9.56 -13.46 -8.44
CA GLN A 79 -10.82 -14.20 -8.55
C GLN A 79 -10.56 -15.69 -8.61
N SER A 80 -11.04 -16.44 -7.63
CA SER A 80 -11.00 -17.92 -7.63
C SER A 80 -9.62 -18.54 -7.93
N GLY A 81 -8.53 -17.87 -7.51
CA GLY A 81 -7.16 -18.31 -7.75
C GLY A 81 -6.48 -17.69 -8.97
N THR A 82 -7.23 -17.05 -9.87
CA THR A 82 -6.71 -16.22 -10.95
C THR A 82 -6.33 -14.84 -10.41
N ASN A 83 -5.12 -14.37 -10.73
CA ASN A 83 -4.71 -13.00 -10.46
C ASN A 83 -5.09 -12.12 -11.65
N GLY A 84 -5.71 -10.99 -11.39
CA GLY A 84 -5.85 -9.93 -12.39
C GLY A 84 -4.66 -8.98 -12.36
N GLY A 85 -4.86 -7.79 -12.91
CA GLY A 85 -3.85 -6.74 -12.96
C GLY A 85 -3.51 -6.17 -11.58
N ARG A 86 -2.32 -5.57 -11.53
CA ARG A 86 -1.80 -4.82 -10.39
C ARG A 86 -1.44 -3.43 -10.85
N VAL A 87 -2.05 -2.42 -10.23
CA VAL A 87 -1.85 -1.01 -10.57
C VAL A 87 -1.33 -0.26 -9.36
N SER A 88 -0.59 0.83 -9.60
CA SER A 88 -0.07 1.69 -8.54
C SER A 88 -0.29 3.16 -8.87
N VAL A 89 -0.54 3.97 -7.84
CA VAL A 89 -0.66 5.42 -7.95
C VAL A 89 0.08 6.08 -6.79
N ASN A 90 0.85 7.11 -7.09
CA ASN A 90 1.65 7.86 -6.12
C ASN A 90 1.53 9.39 -6.30
N THR A 91 0.55 9.82 -7.09
CA THR A 91 0.32 11.24 -7.37
C THR A 91 -0.43 11.86 -6.19
N THR A 92 0.11 12.94 -5.62
CA THR A 92 -0.56 13.70 -4.56
C THR A 92 -1.93 14.21 -5.03
N GLY A 93 -2.96 14.05 -4.20
CA GLY A 93 -4.34 14.38 -4.54
C GLY A 93 -5.08 13.26 -5.29
N ALA A 94 -4.44 12.13 -5.59
CA ALA A 94 -5.17 10.98 -6.12
C ALA A 94 -6.12 10.40 -5.06
N GLY A 95 -7.36 10.10 -5.46
CA GLY A 95 -8.38 9.41 -4.65
C GLY A 95 -8.88 8.12 -5.30
N SER A 96 -8.20 7.65 -6.35
CA SER A 96 -8.62 6.50 -7.16
C SER A 96 -7.46 5.82 -7.87
N VAL A 97 -7.65 4.54 -8.20
CA VAL A 97 -6.83 3.81 -9.19
C VAL A 97 -7.63 3.59 -10.48
N VAL A 98 -6.92 3.44 -11.60
CA VAL A 98 -7.51 3.06 -12.88
C VAL A 98 -6.96 1.70 -13.28
N PHE A 99 -7.85 0.75 -13.54
CA PHE A 99 -7.55 -0.53 -14.19
C PHE A 99 -7.87 -0.41 -15.67
N ALA A 100 -6.93 -0.79 -16.54
CA ALA A 100 -7.17 -0.95 -17.96
C ALA A 100 -7.97 -2.24 -18.25
N ALA A 101 -8.40 -2.42 -19.50
CA ALA A 101 -9.06 -3.67 -19.91
C ALA A 101 -8.16 -4.89 -19.66
N ASP A 102 -6.87 -4.78 -20.02
CA ASP A 102 -5.85 -5.81 -19.86
C ASP A 102 -5.64 -6.23 -18.39
N ASP A 103 -5.95 -5.34 -17.43
CA ASP A 103 -5.89 -5.67 -16.00
C ASP A 103 -7.07 -6.55 -15.53
N VAL A 104 -8.13 -6.65 -16.34
CA VAL A 104 -9.40 -7.29 -15.99
C VAL A 104 -9.76 -8.42 -16.95
N GLU A 105 -9.15 -8.47 -18.14
CA GLU A 105 -9.55 -9.36 -19.24
C GLU A 105 -9.49 -10.85 -18.87
N ASP A 106 -8.52 -11.25 -18.04
CA ASP A 106 -8.31 -12.62 -17.57
C ASP A 106 -9.29 -13.04 -16.46
N LEU A 107 -10.02 -12.09 -15.87
CA LEU A 107 -11.06 -12.38 -14.90
C LEU A 107 -12.34 -12.79 -15.61
N SER A 108 -13.13 -13.64 -14.96
CA SER A 108 -14.47 -14.03 -15.44
C SER A 108 -15.54 -13.06 -14.95
N PRO A 109 -16.65 -12.86 -15.70
CA PRO A 109 -17.80 -12.11 -15.21
C PRO A 109 -18.29 -12.65 -13.87
N GLY A 110 -18.54 -11.75 -12.91
CA GLY A 110 -18.93 -12.10 -11.55
C GLY A 110 -18.13 -11.36 -10.48
N THR A 111 -18.14 -11.86 -9.25
CA THR A 111 -17.46 -11.20 -8.12
C THR A 111 -15.96 -11.50 -8.13
N ALA A 112 -15.13 -10.48 -7.93
CA ALA A 112 -13.69 -10.59 -7.67
C ALA A 112 -13.31 -9.88 -6.37
N ASP A 113 -12.22 -10.32 -5.74
CA ASP A 113 -11.59 -9.62 -4.63
C ASP A 113 -10.73 -8.46 -5.17
N LEU A 114 -10.87 -7.30 -4.55
CA LEU A 114 -9.96 -6.17 -4.73
C LEU A 114 -9.21 -5.93 -3.43
N TYR A 115 -7.90 -5.84 -3.55
CA TYR A 115 -7.00 -5.51 -2.46
C TYR A 115 -6.39 -4.14 -2.72
N PHE A 116 -6.31 -3.33 -1.66
CA PHE A 116 -5.50 -2.13 -1.61
C PHE A 116 -4.39 -2.29 -0.59
N SER A 117 -3.20 -1.79 -0.91
CA SER A 117 -2.15 -1.45 0.04
C SER A 117 -1.85 0.04 -0.09
N ARG A 118 -2.04 0.80 0.98
CA ARG A 118 -1.59 2.20 1.09
C ARG A 118 -0.33 2.24 1.92
N THR A 119 0.75 2.67 1.31
CA THR A 119 2.06 2.79 1.96
C THR A 119 2.47 4.25 2.07
N ARG A 120 2.98 4.67 3.23
CA ARG A 120 3.71 5.92 3.40
C ARG A 120 5.16 5.63 3.75
N THR A 121 6.08 6.26 3.02
CA THR A 121 7.51 6.24 3.35
C THR A 121 7.90 7.53 4.06
N LEU A 122 8.41 7.39 5.28
CA LEU A 122 8.88 8.47 6.12
C LEU A 122 10.39 8.32 6.36
N PRO A 123 11.15 9.41 6.54
CA PRO A 123 12.50 9.29 7.07
C PRO A 123 12.49 8.74 8.50
N LEU A 124 13.60 8.14 8.94
CA LEU A 124 13.83 7.94 10.37
C LEU A 124 13.80 9.31 11.09
N GLN A 125 13.20 9.36 12.27
CA GLN A 125 13.17 10.52 13.13
C GLN A 125 14.53 10.66 13.83
N GLN A 126 15.42 11.52 13.33
CA GLN A 126 16.71 11.82 13.99
C GLN A 126 17.14 13.27 13.81
N ALA A 127 17.69 13.81 14.89
CA ALA A 127 18.10 15.20 15.08
C ALA A 127 19.34 15.65 14.26
N ASP A 128 19.93 14.77 13.44
CA ASP A 128 21.15 15.06 12.65
C ASP A 128 20.90 15.26 11.15
N GLY A 129 19.68 15.02 10.66
CA GLY A 129 19.28 15.24 9.26
C GLY A 129 19.95 14.32 8.21
N SER A 130 20.77 13.32 8.59
CA SER A 130 21.62 12.57 7.64
C SER A 130 21.53 11.03 7.75
N ALA A 131 20.62 10.51 8.57
CA ALA A 131 20.53 9.09 8.93
C ALA A 131 20.37 8.11 7.74
N GLY A 132 19.84 8.55 6.59
CA GLY A 132 19.73 7.76 5.36
C GLY A 132 18.75 6.57 5.41
N GLY A 133 18.11 6.33 6.56
CA GLY A 133 17.11 5.27 6.73
C GLY A 133 15.68 5.77 6.58
N ARG A 134 14.76 4.83 6.38
CA ARG A 134 13.32 5.09 6.22
C ARG A 134 12.48 4.21 7.14
N ARG A 135 11.29 4.68 7.43
CA ARG A 135 10.20 3.98 8.11
C ARG A 135 9.07 3.86 7.09
N VAL A 136 8.52 2.67 6.98
CA VAL A 136 7.45 2.38 6.03
C VAL A 136 6.24 1.96 6.84
N VAL A 137 5.12 2.63 6.61
CA VAL A 137 3.83 2.32 7.24
C VAL A 137 2.89 1.86 6.13
N GLU A 138 2.27 0.70 6.30
CA GLU A 138 1.39 0.09 5.32
C GLU A 138 0.03 -0.23 5.93
N VAL A 139 -1.04 0.13 5.22
CA VAL A 139 -2.43 -0.21 5.56
C VAL A 139 -3.02 -0.97 4.40
N GLU A 140 -3.52 -2.17 4.70
CA GLU A 140 -4.17 -3.03 3.72
C GLU A 140 -5.69 -3.00 3.90
N ALA A 141 -6.41 -3.04 2.79
CA ALA A 141 -7.85 -3.21 2.77
C ALA A 141 -8.26 -4.23 1.71
N ARG A 142 -9.32 -4.99 2.01
CA ARG A 142 -9.93 -5.93 1.08
C ARG A 142 -11.40 -5.62 0.94
N GLY A 143 -11.89 -5.62 -0.30
CA GLY A 143 -13.31 -5.59 -0.62
C GLY A 143 -13.60 -6.44 -1.85
N THR A 144 -14.81 -6.32 -2.35
CA THR A 144 -15.25 -7.03 -3.55
C THR A 144 -15.69 -6.06 -4.63
N VAL A 145 -15.49 -6.46 -5.88
CA VAL A 145 -15.92 -5.74 -7.08
C VAL A 145 -16.70 -6.68 -7.99
N MET A 146 -17.55 -6.13 -8.84
CA MET A 146 -18.23 -6.86 -9.90
C MET A 146 -17.43 -6.71 -11.20
N VAL A 147 -17.08 -7.83 -11.82
CA VAL A 147 -16.48 -7.89 -13.16
C VAL A 147 -17.59 -8.16 -14.17
N GLN A 148 -17.60 -7.39 -15.27
CA GLN A 148 -18.55 -7.52 -16.38
C GLN A 148 -17.82 -7.72 -17.71
#